data_AF-A0A1F2X9Z4-F1
#
_entry.id   AF-A0A1F2X9Z4-F1
#
_cell.length_a   1.000
_cell.length_b   1.000
_cell.length_c   1.000
_cell.angle_alpha   90.00
_cell.angle_beta   90.00
_cell.angle_gamma   90.00
#
_symmetry.space_group_name_H-M   'P 1'
#
loop_
_entity.id
_entity.type
_entity.pdbx_description
1 polymer ?
#
loop_
_entity_poly.entity_id
_entity_poly.type
_entity_poly.pdbx_seq_one_letter_code
_entity_poly.pdbx_strand_id
1 'polypeptide(L)'
;MRKWRFLAAAPYLDVQDVRLRRLAASLWEVAQRDPERFANLAQCVARDNVRFVRDTARVGEEDIAGYTRTPGRLDAVEALVRGWDDCDAKARLFVALCLAQRVPAKMMPLENGAGMLQHVYAAVRFGGGNWLPVELTLRRARVGDDPYAVPKEADGQWLR
;
A
#
# COMPACT_ATOMS: atom_id res chain seq x y z
N MET A 1 -3.39 6.69 -18.45
CA MET A 1 -4.72 6.90 -17.82
C MET A 1 -5.48 5.61 -17.42
N ARG A 2 -5.22 4.43 -18.03
CA ARG A 2 -5.88 3.16 -17.62
C ARG A 2 -5.36 2.58 -16.29
N LYS A 3 -4.04 2.61 -16.05
CA LYS A 3 -3.36 2.12 -14.83
C LYS A 3 -3.95 2.72 -13.54
N TRP A 4 -3.94 4.04 -13.43
CA TRP A 4 -4.41 4.71 -12.21
C TRP A 4 -5.89 4.45 -11.90
N ARG A 5 -6.75 4.41 -12.92
CA ARG A 5 -8.18 4.09 -12.74
C ARG A 5 -8.38 2.72 -12.11
N PHE A 6 -7.60 1.73 -12.53
CA PHE A 6 -7.61 0.41 -11.91
C PHE A 6 -7.10 0.48 -10.47
N LEU A 7 -5.91 1.04 -10.25
CA LEU A 7 -5.30 1.12 -8.93
C LEU A 7 -6.20 1.81 -7.90
N ALA A 8 -6.82 2.93 -8.26
CA ALA A 8 -7.73 3.64 -7.37
C ALA A 8 -8.99 2.83 -6.98
N ALA A 9 -9.42 1.91 -7.83
CA ALA A 9 -10.61 1.08 -7.60
C ALA A 9 -10.30 -0.28 -6.95
N ALA A 10 -9.12 -0.85 -7.21
CA ALA A 10 -8.78 -2.22 -6.83
C ALA A 10 -8.93 -2.52 -5.33
N PRO A 11 -8.49 -1.66 -4.38
CA PRO A 11 -8.69 -1.91 -2.95
C PRO A 11 -10.15 -2.09 -2.53
N TYR A 12 -11.09 -1.44 -3.22
CA TYR A 12 -12.53 -1.56 -2.94
C TYR A 12 -13.11 -2.90 -3.41
N LEU A 13 -12.44 -3.59 -4.34
CA LEU A 13 -12.77 -4.96 -4.73
C LEU A 13 -12.14 -5.95 -3.75
N ASP A 14 -10.92 -5.67 -3.29
CA ASP A 14 -10.15 -6.55 -2.38
C ASP A 14 -10.82 -6.76 -1.03
N VAL A 15 -11.63 -5.80 -0.55
CA VAL A 15 -12.35 -5.93 0.72
C VAL A 15 -13.27 -7.16 0.77
N GLN A 16 -13.60 -7.76 -0.38
CA GLN A 16 -14.39 -8.99 -0.45
C GLN A 16 -13.58 -10.26 -0.14
N ASP A 17 -12.24 -10.20 -0.17
CA ASP A 17 -11.39 -11.36 0.12
C ASP A 17 -11.46 -11.74 1.61
N VAL A 18 -11.83 -13.00 1.88
CA VAL A 18 -11.98 -13.54 3.24
C VAL A 18 -10.66 -13.54 4.02
N ARG A 19 -9.53 -13.79 3.37
CA ARG A 19 -8.20 -13.76 3.99
C ARG A 19 -7.85 -12.35 4.42
N LEU A 20 -8.09 -11.36 3.56
CA LEU A 20 -7.87 -9.94 3.87
C LEU A 20 -8.73 -9.52 5.06
N ARG A 21 -10.03 -9.84 5.04
CA ARG A 21 -10.96 -9.49 6.12
C ARG A 21 -10.57 -10.12 7.45
N ARG A 22 -10.12 -11.37 7.45
CA ARG A 22 -9.61 -12.05 8.65
C ARG A 22 -8.37 -11.37 9.20
N LEU A 23 -7.39 -11.08 8.35
CA LEU A 23 -6.17 -10.36 8.74
C LEU A 23 -6.51 -8.99 9.33
N ALA A 24 -7.34 -8.22 8.63
CA ALA A 24 -7.81 -6.92 9.09
C ALA A 24 -8.53 -7.01 10.44
N ALA A 25 -9.39 -8.01 10.65
CA ALA A 25 -10.08 -8.21 11.92
C ALA A 25 -9.11 -8.54 13.07
N SER A 26 -8.11 -9.40 12.83
CA SER A 26 -7.08 -9.70 13.83
C SER A 26 -6.27 -8.45 14.21
N LEU A 27 -5.84 -7.67 13.22
CA LEU A 27 -5.13 -6.40 13.48
C LEU A 27 -6.01 -5.39 14.22
N TRP A 28 -7.32 -5.34 13.91
CA TRP A 28 -8.28 -4.47 14.58
C TRP A 28 -8.42 -4.78 16.07
N GLU A 29 -8.49 -6.06 16.41
CA GLU A 29 -8.57 -6.49 17.81
C GLU A 29 -7.25 -6.22 18.55
N VAL A 30 -6.08 -6.46 17.93
CA VAL A 30 -4.78 -6.10 18.50
C VAL A 30 -4.64 -4.59 18.69
N ALA A 31 -5.18 -3.79 17.77
CA ALA A 31 -5.25 -2.34 17.90
C ALA A 31 -6.20 -1.85 19.00
N GLN A 32 -6.91 -2.76 19.68
CA GLN A 32 -7.95 -2.42 20.66
C GLN A 32 -9.05 -1.55 20.05
N ARG A 33 -9.34 -1.77 18.76
CA ARG A 33 -10.36 -1.04 17.99
C ARG A 33 -10.10 0.46 17.88
N ASP A 34 -8.85 0.87 18.00
CA ASP A 34 -8.41 2.23 17.75
C ASP A 34 -7.96 2.41 16.27
N PRO A 35 -8.60 3.30 15.50
CA PRO A 35 -8.28 3.52 14.08
C PRO A 35 -6.83 3.88 13.80
N GLU A 36 -6.22 4.68 14.67
CA GLU A 36 -4.86 5.17 14.48
C GLU A 36 -3.84 4.05 14.73
N ARG A 37 -3.96 3.34 15.85
CA ARG A 37 -3.16 2.14 16.13
C ARG A 37 -3.33 1.09 15.06
N PHE A 38 -4.55 0.87 14.59
CA PHE A 38 -4.83 -0.07 13.51
C PHE A 38 -4.13 0.32 12.21
N ALA A 39 -4.20 1.59 11.80
CA ALA A 39 -3.51 2.06 10.60
C ALA A 39 -1.98 1.91 10.73
N ASN A 40 -1.40 2.18 11.89
CA ASN A 40 0.02 1.94 12.12
C ASN A 40 0.39 0.45 12.00
N LEU A 41 -0.42 -0.47 12.56
CA LEU A 41 -0.20 -1.90 12.40
C LEU A 41 -0.36 -2.35 10.94
N ALA A 42 -1.39 -1.87 10.24
CA ALA A 42 -1.60 -2.16 8.83
C ALA A 42 -0.44 -1.64 7.96
N GLN A 43 0.10 -0.46 8.28
CA GLN A 43 1.29 0.09 7.63
C GLN A 43 2.49 -0.84 7.83
N CYS A 44 2.78 -1.25 9.06
CA CYS A 44 3.88 -2.18 9.35
C CYS A 44 3.72 -3.51 8.59
N VAL A 45 2.50 -4.06 8.54
CA VAL A 45 2.23 -5.29 7.77
C VAL A 45 2.56 -5.08 6.29
N ALA A 46 1.99 -4.05 5.65
CA ALA A 46 2.18 -3.81 4.22
C ALA A 46 3.61 -3.42 3.86
N ARG A 47 4.28 -2.64 4.71
CA ARG A 47 5.66 -2.15 4.49
C ARG A 47 6.71 -3.22 4.74
N ASP A 48 6.64 -3.89 5.89
CA ASP A 48 7.76 -4.71 6.38
C ASP A 48 7.66 -6.17 5.97
N ASN A 49 6.45 -6.68 5.72
CA ASN A 49 6.23 -8.08 5.34
C ASN A 49 6.16 -8.29 3.83
N VAL A 50 6.30 -7.22 3.04
CA VAL A 50 6.43 -7.28 1.59
C VAL A 50 7.74 -6.62 1.22
N ARG A 51 8.75 -7.38 0.81
CA ARG A 51 10.01 -6.80 0.31
C ARG A 51 9.75 -5.97 -0.95
N PHE A 52 10.35 -4.80 -1.06
CA PHE A 52 10.23 -3.98 -2.27
C PHE A 52 11.04 -4.58 -3.42
N VAL A 53 10.39 -4.84 -4.56
CA VAL A 53 11.03 -5.28 -5.82
C VAL A 53 10.32 -4.60 -6.98
N ARG A 54 11.08 -3.95 -7.88
CA ARG A 54 10.52 -3.31 -9.08
C ARG A 54 10.04 -4.38 -10.08
N ASP A 55 8.92 -4.12 -10.75
CA ASP A 55 8.34 -5.07 -11.71
C ASP A 55 9.27 -5.46 -12.85
N THR A 56 9.98 -4.50 -13.41
CA THR A 56 10.93 -4.75 -14.50
C THR A 56 12.06 -5.68 -14.08
N ALA A 57 12.50 -5.62 -12.82
CA ALA A 57 13.49 -6.53 -12.26
C ALA A 57 12.92 -7.93 -11.98
N ARG A 58 11.59 -8.06 -11.90
CA ARG A 58 10.88 -9.26 -11.48
C ARG A 58 10.33 -10.09 -12.65
N VAL A 59 9.63 -9.45 -13.59
CA VAL A 59 8.95 -10.10 -14.73
C VAL A 59 9.42 -9.56 -16.08
N GLY A 60 10.38 -8.63 -16.12
CA GLY A 60 10.91 -8.05 -17.35
C GLY A 60 10.02 -6.97 -17.98
N GLU A 61 8.81 -6.77 -17.46
CA GLU A 61 7.84 -5.77 -17.93
C GLU A 61 7.13 -5.06 -16.76
N GLU A 62 6.38 -4.00 -17.06
CA GLU A 62 5.57 -3.31 -16.06
C GLU A 62 4.40 -4.20 -15.63
N ASP A 63 4.16 -4.24 -14.33
CA ASP A 63 2.96 -4.82 -13.77
C ASP A 63 2.21 -3.77 -12.95
N ILE A 64 0.92 -4.00 -12.77
CA ILE A 64 0.01 -3.02 -12.23
C ILE A 64 -0.69 -3.69 -11.06
N ALA A 65 -0.02 -3.77 -9.92
CA ALA A 65 -0.50 -4.49 -8.75
C ALA A 65 -1.02 -5.91 -9.07
N GLY A 66 -0.36 -6.62 -10.00
CA GLY A 66 -0.74 -7.95 -10.48
C GLY A 66 -1.71 -7.99 -11.67
N TYR A 67 -2.31 -6.86 -12.08
CA TYR A 67 -3.33 -6.78 -13.15
C TYR A 67 -2.85 -7.29 -14.51
N THR A 68 -1.57 -7.15 -14.84
CA THR A 68 -1.05 -7.64 -16.13
C THR A 68 -0.68 -9.12 -16.07
N ARG A 69 -0.66 -9.75 -14.88
CA ARG A 69 -0.33 -11.17 -14.71
C ARG A 69 -1.55 -12.05 -15.00
N THR A 70 -1.61 -12.59 -16.21
CA THR A 70 -2.51 -13.72 -16.50
C THR A 70 -1.73 -15.03 -16.38
N PRO A 71 -2.23 -16.07 -15.67
CA PRO A 71 -3.49 -16.19 -14.94
C PRO A 71 -3.25 -16.11 -13.42
N GLY A 72 -2.96 -14.92 -12.88
CA GLY A 72 -2.78 -14.72 -11.43
C GLY A 72 -4.07 -14.32 -10.74
N ARG A 73 -4.29 -14.78 -9.50
CA ARG A 73 -5.30 -14.16 -8.61
C ARG A 73 -4.91 -12.71 -8.34
N LEU A 74 -5.84 -11.81 -8.57
CA LEU A 74 -5.67 -10.36 -8.53
C LEU A 74 -6.13 -9.79 -7.18
N ASP A 75 -5.49 -10.16 -6.08
CA ASP A 75 -5.88 -9.65 -4.76
C ASP A 75 -4.71 -9.10 -3.96
N ALA A 76 -5.01 -8.20 -3.04
CA ALA A 76 -4.00 -7.51 -2.25
C ALA A 76 -3.21 -8.45 -1.29
N VAL A 77 -3.77 -9.61 -0.95
CA VAL A 77 -3.15 -10.56 -0.01
C VAL A 77 -2.03 -11.35 -0.69
N GLU A 78 -2.08 -11.54 -2.00
CA GLU A 78 -1.02 -12.22 -2.75
C GLU A 78 0.36 -11.55 -2.63
N ALA A 79 0.42 -10.23 -2.45
CA ALA A 79 1.69 -9.54 -2.18
C ALA A 79 2.31 -9.99 -0.85
N LEU A 80 1.46 -10.21 0.17
CA LEU A 80 1.88 -10.71 1.48
C LEU A 80 2.28 -12.18 1.42
N VAL A 81 1.50 -13.03 0.72
CA VAL A 81 1.79 -14.47 0.57
C VAL A 81 3.12 -14.68 -0.14
N ARG A 82 3.40 -13.91 -1.20
CA ARG A 82 4.67 -14.00 -1.91
C ARG A 82 5.82 -13.41 -1.10
N GLY A 83 5.55 -12.37 -0.31
CA GLY A 83 6.54 -11.68 0.53
C GLY A 83 7.37 -10.63 -0.21
N TRP A 84 7.00 -10.28 -1.45
CA TRP A 84 7.69 -9.29 -2.26
C TRP A 84 6.78 -8.72 -3.36
N ASP A 85 6.88 -7.41 -3.59
CA ASP A 85 6.17 -6.67 -4.64
C ASP A 85 6.62 -5.19 -4.66
N ASP A 86 6.12 -4.40 -5.59
CA ASP A 86 6.50 -3.00 -5.80
C ASP A 86 5.70 -2.00 -4.92
N CYS A 87 5.63 -0.73 -5.32
CA CYS A 87 4.96 0.34 -4.57
C CYS A 87 3.43 0.23 -4.62
N ASP A 88 2.85 -0.13 -5.77
CA ASP A 88 1.40 -0.07 -5.95
C ASP A 88 0.69 -1.22 -5.21
N ALA A 89 1.31 -2.41 -5.17
CA ALA A 89 0.82 -3.56 -4.41
C ALA A 89 0.84 -3.31 -2.89
N LYS A 90 1.89 -2.66 -2.37
CA LYS A 90 1.97 -2.29 -0.95
C LYS A 90 0.88 -1.29 -0.57
N ALA A 91 0.72 -0.24 -1.36
CA ALA A 91 -0.34 0.75 -1.17
C ALA A 91 -1.74 0.12 -1.26
N ARG A 92 -1.94 -0.78 -2.22
CA ARG A 92 -3.19 -1.54 -2.38
C ARG A 92 -3.50 -2.38 -1.13
N LEU A 93 -2.53 -3.12 -0.61
CA LEU A 93 -2.70 -3.92 0.62
C LEU A 93 -3.05 -3.06 1.83
N PHE A 94 -2.32 -1.97 2.07
CA PHE A 94 -2.63 -1.05 3.16
C PHE A 94 -4.06 -0.50 3.06
N VAL A 95 -4.43 0.04 1.89
CA VAL A 95 -5.76 0.64 1.69
C VAL A 95 -6.86 -0.41 1.85
N ALA A 96 -6.67 -1.61 1.30
CA ALA A 96 -7.64 -2.70 1.42
C ALA A 96 -7.85 -3.13 2.88
N LEU A 97 -6.78 -3.24 3.68
CA LEU A 97 -6.86 -3.50 5.13
C LEU A 97 -7.66 -2.41 5.84
N CYS A 98 -7.39 -1.13 5.55
CA CYS A 98 -8.11 0.00 6.12
C CYS A 98 -9.61 -0.02 5.80
N LEU A 99 -9.94 -0.19 4.52
CA LEU A 99 -11.33 -0.22 4.06
C LEU A 99 -12.12 -1.40 4.65
N ALA A 100 -11.47 -2.55 4.86
CA ALA A 100 -12.11 -3.72 5.50
C ALA A 100 -12.61 -3.44 6.93
N GLN A 101 -12.01 -2.47 7.64
CA GLN A 101 -12.43 -2.02 8.98
C GLN A 101 -13.07 -0.63 8.98
N ARG A 102 -13.54 -0.17 7.81
CA ARG A 102 -14.20 1.15 7.63
C ARG A 102 -13.32 2.33 8.05
N VAL A 103 -12.00 2.16 8.06
CA VAL A 103 -11.05 3.26 8.24
C VAL A 103 -10.85 3.93 6.88
N PRO A 104 -11.21 5.21 6.71
CA PRO A 104 -11.08 5.89 5.43
C PRO A 104 -9.63 5.91 4.95
N ALA A 105 -9.37 5.25 3.83
CA ALA A 105 -8.07 5.20 3.17
C ALA A 105 -8.23 5.25 1.65
N LYS A 106 -7.20 5.73 0.96
CA LYS A 106 -7.16 5.76 -0.51
C LYS A 106 -5.72 5.67 -1.01
N MET A 107 -5.57 5.14 -2.22
CA MET A 107 -4.28 5.21 -2.92
C MET A 107 -4.05 6.63 -3.41
N MET A 108 -2.79 7.05 -3.46
CA MET A 108 -2.38 8.37 -3.92
C MET A 108 -1.28 8.25 -4.98
N PRO A 109 -1.40 8.97 -6.12
CA PRO A 109 -0.36 8.99 -7.12
C PRO A 109 0.71 10.02 -6.75
N LEU A 110 1.96 9.68 -7.03
CA LEU A 110 3.06 10.63 -7.14
C LEU A 110 3.42 10.74 -8.62
N GLU A 111 3.21 11.90 -9.22
CA GLU A 111 3.54 12.16 -10.62
C GLU A 111 4.82 12.98 -10.71
N ASN A 112 5.63 12.75 -11.74
CA ASN A 112 6.77 13.60 -12.03
C ASN A 112 6.32 14.92 -12.71
N GLY A 113 7.25 15.84 -12.94
CA GLY A 113 6.98 17.12 -13.61
C GLY A 113 6.41 17.02 -15.03
N ALA A 114 6.40 15.81 -15.64
CA ALA A 114 5.80 15.52 -16.93
C ALA A 114 4.42 14.82 -16.83
N GLY A 115 3.85 14.68 -15.62
CA GLY A 115 2.56 14.02 -15.38
C GLY A 115 2.59 12.49 -15.50
N MET A 116 3.78 11.88 -15.47
CA MET A 116 3.92 10.42 -15.46
C MET A 116 3.91 9.90 -14.03
N LEU A 117 3.13 8.83 -13.78
CA LEU A 117 3.08 8.15 -12.49
C LEU A 117 4.46 7.56 -12.16
N GLN A 118 5.09 8.09 -11.12
CA GLN A 118 6.43 7.69 -10.68
C GLN A 118 6.39 6.78 -9.45
N HIS A 119 5.41 6.99 -8.57
CA HIS A 119 5.26 6.26 -7.31
C HIS A 119 3.81 6.22 -6.90
N VAL A 120 3.47 5.24 -6.07
CA VAL A 120 2.14 5.12 -5.47
C VAL A 120 2.33 4.96 -3.96
N TYR A 121 1.66 5.83 -3.22
CA TYR A 121 1.59 5.77 -1.76
C TYR A 121 0.11 5.69 -1.33
N ALA A 122 -0.16 5.73 -0.03
CA ALA A 122 -1.52 5.75 0.49
C ALA A 122 -1.79 7.02 1.30
N ALA A 123 -3.06 7.32 1.53
CA ALA A 123 -3.48 8.28 2.53
C ALA A 123 -4.57 7.68 3.39
N VAL A 124 -4.56 8.03 4.68
CA VAL A 124 -5.55 7.59 5.67
C VAL A 124 -6.12 8.81 6.38
N ARG A 125 -7.37 8.75 6.81
CA ARG A 125 -8.00 9.82 7.60
C ARG A 125 -8.68 9.23 8.82
N PHE A 126 -8.46 9.87 9.96
CA PHE A 126 -9.11 9.53 11.22
C PHE A 126 -10.20 10.58 11.54
N GLY A 127 -11.41 10.11 11.85
CA GLY A 127 -12.56 10.99 12.10
C GLY A 127 -12.82 11.99 10.96
N GLY A 128 -13.20 13.22 11.33
CA GLY A 128 -13.38 14.35 10.39
C GLY A 128 -12.10 15.11 10.05
N GLY A 129 -10.92 14.56 10.35
CA GLY A 129 -9.63 15.24 10.20
C GLY A 129 -9.09 15.34 8.77
N ASN A 130 -7.80 15.69 8.67
CA ASN A 130 -7.09 15.75 7.39
C ASN A 130 -6.69 14.36 6.89
N TRP A 131 -6.43 14.25 5.59
CA TRP A 131 -5.79 13.07 5.00
C TRP A 131 -4.30 13.09 5.35
N LEU A 132 -3.84 12.05 6.04
CA LEU A 132 -2.44 11.85 6.39
C LEU A 132 -1.80 10.92 5.37
N PRO A 133 -0.64 11.28 4.79
CA PRO A 133 0.10 10.39 3.89
C PRO A 133 0.62 9.15 4.62
N VAL A 134 0.81 8.06 3.88
CA VAL A 134 1.34 6.79 4.37
C VAL A 134 2.30 6.25 3.32
N GLU A 135 3.58 6.41 3.60
CA GLU A 135 4.66 5.83 2.80
C GLU A 135 4.93 4.38 3.24
N LEU A 136 5.09 3.50 2.25
CA LEU A 136 5.06 2.04 2.44
C LEU A 136 6.29 1.33 1.87
N THR A 137 7.19 2.04 1.21
CA THR A 137 8.43 1.48 0.65
C THR A 137 9.65 1.71 1.54
N LEU A 138 9.60 2.71 2.42
CA LEU A 138 10.73 3.14 3.26
C LEU A 138 10.55 2.63 4.69
N ARG A 139 11.48 1.79 5.19
CA ARG A 139 11.33 0.96 6.41
C ARG A 139 11.05 1.70 7.71
N ARG A 140 11.15 3.03 7.72
CA ARG A 140 10.96 3.88 8.90
C ARG A 140 9.91 4.97 8.74
N ALA A 141 9.29 5.07 7.57
CA ALA A 141 8.19 6.00 7.35
C ALA A 141 7.05 5.72 8.32
N ARG A 142 6.44 6.77 8.84
CA ARG A 142 5.29 6.75 9.73
C ARG A 142 4.07 7.34 9.03
N VAL A 143 2.88 7.02 9.53
CA VAL A 143 1.66 7.73 9.12
C VAL A 143 1.84 9.22 9.38
N GLY A 144 1.58 10.04 8.36
CA GLY A 144 1.74 11.49 8.40
C GLY A 144 3.06 12.00 7.83
N ASP A 145 4.07 11.15 7.63
CA ASP A 145 5.35 11.58 7.04
C ASP A 145 5.17 11.97 5.57
N ASP A 146 5.82 13.05 5.15
CA ASP A 146 5.79 13.52 3.77
C ASP A 146 6.50 12.50 2.85
N PRO A 147 5.79 11.89 1.87
CA PRO A 147 6.39 10.90 0.97
C PRO A 147 7.53 11.46 0.12
N TYR A 148 7.66 12.78 -0.01
CA TYR A 148 8.78 13.44 -0.69
C TYR A 148 9.99 13.69 0.24
N ALA A 149 9.76 13.79 1.55
CA ALA A 149 10.79 14.15 2.53
C ALA A 149 11.38 12.93 3.26
N VAL A 150 10.76 11.75 3.13
CA VAL A 150 11.37 10.52 3.65
C VAL A 150 12.56 10.14 2.74
N PRO A 151 13.79 10.03 3.28
CA PRO A 151 14.97 9.79 2.47
C PRO A 151 14.89 8.46 1.73
N LYS A 152 15.22 8.51 0.44
CA LYS A 152 15.23 7.34 -0.44
C LYS A 152 16.32 6.39 0.04
N GLU A 153 15.93 5.20 0.51
CA GLU A 153 16.88 4.15 0.84
C GLU A 153 17.53 3.65 -0.48
N ALA A 154 18.82 3.90 -0.64
CA ALA A 154 19.66 3.17 -1.59
C ALA A 154 20.41 2.11 -0.80
N ASP A 155 20.26 0.84 -1.16
CA ASP A 155 20.99 -0.29 -0.55
C ASP A 155 20.86 -0.38 0.99
N GLY A 156 19.72 0.06 1.53
CA GLY A 156 19.47 0.05 2.98
C GLY A 156 20.24 1.13 3.76
N GLN A 157 20.83 2.12 3.08
CA GLN A 157 21.49 3.26 3.70
C GLN A 157 20.71 4.57 3.49
N TRP A 158 20.81 5.43 4.50
CA TRP A 158 20.23 6.76 4.51
C TRP A 158 21.01 7.68 3.58
N LEU A 159 20.38 8.19 2.53
CA LEU A 159 20.90 9.35 1.81
C LEU A 159 20.53 10.61 2.62
N ARG A 160 21.54 11.34 3.10
CA ARG A 160 21.40 12.61 3.81
C ARG A 160 21.16 13.75 2.82
#